data_AF-A0A448XE37-F1
#
_entry.id   AF-A0A448XE37-F1
#
_cell.length_a   1.000
_cell.length_b   1.000
_cell.length_c   1.000
_cell.angle_alpha   90.00
_cell.angle_beta   90.00
_cell.angle_gamma   90.00
#
_symmetry.space_group_name_H-M   'P 1'
#
loop_
_entity.id
_entity.type
_entity.pdbx_description
1 polymer ?
#
loop_
_entity_poly.entity_id
_entity_poly.type
_entity_poly.pdbx_seq_one_letter_code
_entity_poly.pdbx_strand_id
1 'polypeptide(L)'
;MSIIPLSTNTGLIGWVPNSDTLHSLIRDYREKAGVVLNQEHREMLRLAPDFDRLNIIQKTEVFEQGLRESDGRDLASILRLKSHSSEAWFERRTTFIRSMATMSMVGYILGLGDRYDLELYL
;
A
#
# COMPACT_ATOMS: atom_id res chain seq x y z
N MET A 1 -15.17 11.36 -7.71
CA MET A 1 -14.44 10.92 -8.92
C MET A 1 -15.42 10.89 -10.07
N SER A 2 -15.07 11.46 -11.23
CA SER A 2 -15.88 11.40 -12.45
C SER A 2 -15.04 10.79 -13.55
N ILE A 3 -15.62 9.87 -14.31
CA ILE A 3 -14.99 9.25 -15.47
C ILE A 3 -15.84 9.65 -16.67
N ILE A 4 -15.26 10.42 -17.60
CA ILE A 4 -15.94 10.90 -18.80
C ILE A 4 -15.31 10.22 -20.01
N PRO A 5 -15.97 9.22 -20.62
CA PRO A 5 -15.45 8.60 -21.84
C PRO A 5 -15.53 9.62 -22.99
N LEU A 6 -14.43 9.75 -23.75
CA LEU A 6 -14.34 10.63 -24.93
C LEU A 6 -14.30 9.82 -26.23
N SER A 7 -13.76 8.60 -26.21
CA SER A 7 -13.80 7.63 -27.31
C SER A 7 -13.72 6.20 -26.76
N THR A 8 -13.67 5.19 -27.64
CA THR A 8 -13.52 3.78 -27.24
C THR A 8 -12.25 3.52 -26.43
N ASN A 9 -11.19 4.31 -26.64
CA ASN A 9 -9.88 4.10 -26.01
C ASN A 9 -9.42 5.31 -25.18
N THR A 10 -10.21 6.39 -25.09
CA THR A 10 -9.81 7.60 -24.37
C THR A 10 -10.92 8.13 -23.49
N GLY A 11 -10.55 8.72 -22.36
CA GLY A 11 -11.46 9.34 -21.44
C GLY A 11 -10.71 10.26 -20.49
N LEU A 12 -11.46 11.08 -19.76
CA LEU A 12 -10.95 11.94 -18.70
C LEU A 12 -11.25 11.31 -17.35
N ILE A 13 -10.26 11.32 -16.47
CA ILE A 13 -10.40 10.93 -15.07
C ILE A 13 -10.30 12.21 -14.24
N GLY A 14 -11.36 12.52 -13.48
CA GLY A 14 -11.36 13.67 -12.59
C GLY A 14 -10.41 13.45 -11.41
N TRP A 15 -9.50 14.41 -11.20
CA TRP A 15 -8.58 14.41 -10.06
C TRP A 15 -9.34 14.41 -8.73
N VAL A 16 -8.87 13.62 -7.77
CA VAL A 16 -9.40 13.62 -6.41
C VAL A 16 -8.53 14.55 -5.56
N PRO A 17 -9.08 15.68 -5.07
CA PRO A 17 -8.31 16.59 -4.23
C PRO A 17 -8.03 15.96 -2.86
N ASN A 18 -6.89 16.33 -2.26
CA ASN A 18 -6.46 15.90 -0.93
C ASN A 18 -6.30 14.38 -0.76
N SER A 19 -5.91 13.68 -1.83
CA SER A 19 -5.62 12.25 -1.76
C SER A 19 -4.15 11.95 -2.00
N ASP A 20 -3.56 11.17 -1.11
CA ASP A 20 -2.22 10.61 -1.30
C ASP A 20 -2.33 9.11 -1.62
N THR A 21 -1.39 8.59 -2.39
CA THR A 21 -1.27 7.14 -2.59
C THR A 21 -0.59 6.49 -1.38
N LEU A 22 -0.88 5.21 -1.12
CA LEU A 22 -0.19 4.46 -0.06
C LEU A 22 1.33 4.46 -0.28
N HIS A 23 1.76 4.31 -1.53
CA HIS A 23 3.18 4.33 -1.89
C HIS A 23 3.84 5.67 -1.57
N SER A 24 3.24 6.81 -1.94
CA SER A 24 3.78 8.12 -1.59
C SER A 24 3.85 8.33 -0.08
N LEU A 25 2.83 7.89 0.66
CA LEU A 25 2.81 8.02 2.12
C LEU A 25 3.94 7.24 2.80
N ILE A 26 4.16 5.99 2.38
CA ILE A 26 5.23 5.14 2.92
C ILE A 26 6.60 5.70 2.55
N ARG A 27 6.79 6.12 1.29
CA ARG A 27 8.04 6.72 0.82
C ARG A 27 8.40 7.95 1.65
N ASP A 28 7.49 8.91 1.79
CA ASP A 28 7.74 10.15 2.52
C ASP A 28 8.03 9.90 4.00
N TYR A 29 7.39 8.88 4.60
CA TYR A 29 7.64 8.48 5.98
C TYR A 29 9.02 7.84 6.15
N ARG A 30 9.37 6.87 5.29
CA ARG A 30 10.65 6.16 5.35
C ARG A 30 11.83 7.09 5.06
N GLU A 31 11.69 8.01 4.11
CA GLU A 31 12.70 9.04 3.83
C GLU A 31 12.97 9.91 5.07
N LYS A 32 11.92 10.33 5.79
CA LYS A 32 12.06 11.09 7.05
C LYS A 32 12.65 10.28 8.19
N ALA A 33 12.36 8.98 8.26
CA ALA A 33 12.89 8.07 9.26
C ALA A 33 14.31 7.56 8.94
N GLY A 34 14.85 7.87 7.77
CA GLY A 34 16.16 7.36 7.31
C GLY A 34 16.15 5.88 6.93
N VAL A 35 14.96 5.32 6.65
CA VAL A 35 14.77 3.91 6.28
C VAL A 35 14.77 3.78 4.75
N VAL A 36 15.45 2.76 4.23
CA VAL A 36 15.49 2.49 2.78
C VAL A 36 14.13 1.94 2.33
N LEU A 37 13.53 2.52 1.29
CA LEU A 37 12.19 2.14 0.81
C LEU A 37 12.05 0.64 0.52
N ASN A 38 13.09 0.03 -0.06
CA ASN A 38 13.08 -1.37 -0.48
C ASN A 38 13.88 -2.28 0.47
N GLN A 39 13.98 -1.95 1.75
CA GLN A 39 14.79 -2.71 2.72
C GLN A 39 14.42 -4.20 2.74
N GLU A 40 13.14 -4.52 2.82
CA GLU A 40 12.64 -5.90 2.85
C GLU A 40 13.02 -6.66 1.58
N HIS A 41 12.89 -6.02 0.42
CA HIS A 41 13.26 -6.63 -0.87
C HIS A 41 14.77 -6.83 -1.00
N ARG A 42 15.58 -5.90 -0.50
CA ARG A 42 17.04 -6.04 -0.47
C ARG A 42 17.48 -7.22 0.38
N GLU A 43 16.87 -7.43 1.54
CA GLU A 43 17.17 -8.58 2.38
C GLU A 43 16.74 -9.90 1.74
N MET A 44 15.56 -9.94 1.10
CA MET A 44 15.14 -11.12 0.34
C MET A 44 16.16 -11.48 -0.75
N LEU A 45 16.62 -10.51 -1.54
CA LEU A 45 17.62 -10.74 -2.59
C LEU A 45 19.01 -11.06 -2.04
N ARG A 46 19.35 -10.60 -0.83
CA ARG A 46 20.58 -10.99 -0.15
C ARG A 46 20.58 -12.47 0.24
N LEU A 47 19.44 -12.97 0.71
CA LEU A 47 19.26 -14.38 1.08
C LEU A 47 19.14 -15.29 -0.15
N ALA A 48 18.44 -14.83 -1.18
CA ALA A 48 18.27 -15.54 -2.43
C ALA A 48 18.37 -14.59 -3.63
N PRO A 49 19.56 -14.46 -4.23
CA PRO A 49 19.76 -13.62 -5.41
C PRO A 49 18.89 -14.02 -6.60
N ASP A 50 18.61 -15.32 -6.76
CA ASP A 50 17.76 -15.89 -7.81
C ASP A 50 16.32 -16.17 -7.30
N PHE A 51 15.71 -15.20 -6.60
CA PHE A 51 14.38 -15.37 -5.99
C PHE A 51 13.33 -15.90 -6.97
N ASP A 52 13.35 -15.46 -8.23
CA ASP A 52 12.37 -15.85 -9.25
C ASP A 52 12.38 -17.35 -9.57
N ARG A 53 13.54 -17.99 -9.47
CA ARG A 53 13.75 -19.41 -9.80
C ARG A 53 13.43 -20.36 -8.66
N LEU A 54 13.18 -19.82 -7.46
CA LEU A 54 12.83 -20.61 -6.28
C LEU A 54 11.45 -21.27 -6.42
N ASN A 55 11.31 -22.45 -5.80
CA ASN A 55 10.00 -23.07 -5.64
C ASN A 55 9.13 -22.29 -4.63
N ILE A 56 7.83 -22.58 -4.59
CA ILE A 56 6.88 -21.83 -3.74
C ILE A 56 7.26 -21.88 -2.25
N ILE A 57 7.76 -23.03 -1.75
CA ILE A 57 8.11 -23.22 -0.35
C ILE A 57 9.33 -22.35 0.00
N GLN A 58 10.35 -22.35 -0.86
CA GLN A 58 11.54 -21.52 -0.71
C GLN A 58 11.22 -20.03 -0.81
N LYS A 59 10.32 -19.64 -1.73
CA LYS A 59 9.84 -18.25 -1.81
C LYS A 59 9.15 -17.81 -0.51
N THR A 60 8.32 -18.66 0.07
CA THR A 60 7.67 -18.38 1.36
C THR A 60 8.70 -18.19 2.48
N GLU A 61 9.71 -19.06 2.57
CA GLU A 61 10.77 -18.94 3.59
C GLU A 61 11.55 -17.63 3.47
N VAL A 62 12.00 -17.28 2.25
CA VAL A 62 12.72 -16.03 2.00
C VAL A 62 11.83 -14.82 2.27
N PHE A 63 10.55 -14.89 1.91
CA PHE A 63 9.59 -13.82 2.16
C PHE A 63 9.33 -13.61 3.66
N GLU A 64 9.11 -14.67 4.44
CA GLU A 64 8.96 -14.58 5.88
C GLU A 64 10.20 -13.99 6.55
N GLN A 65 11.39 -14.33 6.06
CA GLN A 65 12.64 -13.77 6.59
C GLN A 65 12.80 -12.29 6.21
N GLY A 66 12.45 -11.89 4.99
CA GLY A 66 12.44 -10.49 4.57
C GLY A 66 11.43 -9.65 5.37
N LEU A 67 10.27 -10.22 5.70
CA LEU A 67 9.27 -9.56 6.56
C LEU A 67 9.78 -9.30 7.98
N ARG A 68 10.66 -10.15 8.53
CA ARG A 68 11.20 -9.97 9.89
C ARG A 68 12.15 -8.79 10.02
N GLU A 69 12.70 -8.30 8.91
CA GLU A 69 13.60 -7.14 8.90
C GLU A 69 12.84 -5.84 9.21
N SER A 70 11.56 -5.79 8.89
CA SER A 70 10.70 -4.62 9.06
C SER A 70 9.65 -4.90 10.13
N ASP A 71 9.30 -3.90 10.92
CA ASP A 71 8.25 -4.05 11.91
C ASP A 71 6.84 -3.93 11.30
N GLY A 72 6.73 -3.49 10.04
CA GLY A 72 5.48 -3.32 9.31
C GLY A 72 4.54 -2.26 9.91
N ARG A 73 5.05 -1.35 10.77
CA ARG A 73 4.24 -0.37 11.50
C ARG A 73 4.20 1.01 10.84
N ASP A 74 4.78 1.16 9.66
CA ASP A 74 4.88 2.44 8.96
C ASP A 74 3.51 3.08 8.76
N LEU A 75 2.54 2.33 8.21
CA LEU A 75 1.20 2.86 7.95
C LEU A 75 0.47 3.27 9.24
N ALA A 76 0.60 2.47 10.29
CA ALA A 76 0.02 2.80 11.60
C ALA A 76 0.64 4.08 12.18
N SER A 77 1.95 4.24 12.00
CA SER A 77 2.70 5.42 12.43
C SER A 77 2.31 6.65 11.62
N ILE A 78 2.16 6.53 10.30
CA ILE A 78 1.72 7.59 9.39
C ILE A 78 0.33 8.09 9.78
N LEU A 79 -0.64 7.18 9.96
CA LEU A 79 -2.01 7.53 10.35
C LEU A 79 -2.04 8.31 11.66
N ARG A 80 -1.17 7.93 12.61
CA ARG A 80 -1.03 8.62 13.89
C ARG A 80 -0.38 9.99 13.72
N LEU A 81 0.76 10.08 13.03
CA LEU A 81 1.53 11.31 12.85
C LEU A 81 0.78 12.38 12.04
N LYS A 82 -0.03 11.97 11.05
CA LYS A 82 -0.87 12.90 10.29
C LYS A 82 -2.04 13.45 11.11
N SER A 83 -2.34 12.89 12.28
CA SER A 83 -3.52 13.25 13.08
C SER A 83 -3.19 14.24 14.19
N HIS A 84 -3.87 15.39 14.15
CA HIS A 84 -3.69 16.46 15.14
C HIS A 84 -4.26 16.12 16.52
N SER A 85 -5.23 15.20 16.58
CA SER A 85 -5.85 14.72 17.83
C SER A 85 -6.06 13.21 17.81
N SER A 86 -6.23 12.62 19.00
CA SER A 86 -6.53 11.18 19.13
C SER A 86 -7.89 10.80 18.57
N GLU A 87 -8.87 11.70 18.62
CA GLU A 87 -10.18 11.53 18.01
C GLU A 87 -10.07 11.50 16.47
N ALA A 88 -9.37 12.47 15.88
CA ALA A 88 -9.12 12.51 14.44
C ALA A 88 -8.36 11.27 13.94
N TRP A 89 -7.40 10.75 14.73
CA TRP A 89 -6.74 9.48 14.44
C TRP A 89 -7.72 8.30 14.44
N PHE A 90 -8.60 8.23 15.44
CA PHE A 90 -9.57 7.15 15.56
C PHE A 90 -10.57 7.16 14.39
N GLU A 91 -11.08 8.34 14.03
CA GLU A 91 -11.95 8.50 12.87
C GLU A 91 -11.26 8.10 11.58
N ARG A 92 -10.06 8.61 11.30
CA ARG A 92 -9.28 8.26 10.10
C ARG A 92 -9.00 6.77 10.01
N ARG A 93 -8.59 6.15 11.12
CA ARG A 93 -8.39 4.69 11.17
C ARG A 93 -9.69 3.94 10.87
N THR A 94 -10.81 4.41 11.39
CA THR A 94 -12.12 3.79 11.16
C THR A 94 -12.55 3.93 9.70
N THR A 95 -12.35 5.10 9.09
CA THR A 95 -12.61 5.34 7.67
C THR A 95 -11.72 4.46 6.78
N PHE A 96 -10.43 4.39 7.08
CA PHE A 96 -9.47 3.52 6.40
C PHE A 96 -9.93 2.05 6.41
N ILE A 97 -10.26 1.50 7.59
CA ILE A 97 -10.69 0.10 7.72
C ILE A 97 -11.97 -0.15 6.93
N ARG A 98 -12.96 0.74 7.03
CA ARG A 98 -14.23 0.60 6.30
C ARG A 98 -14.03 0.64 4.79
N SER A 99 -13.26 1.60 4.28
CA SER A 99 -12.96 1.71 2.85
C SER A 99 -12.23 0.48 2.31
N MET A 100 -11.23 -0.03 3.04
CA MET A 100 -10.48 -1.23 2.67
C MET A 100 -11.38 -2.47 2.65
N ALA A 101 -12.28 -2.61 3.63
CA ALA A 101 -13.22 -3.72 3.68
C ALA A 101 -14.19 -3.69 2.49
N THR A 102 -14.77 -2.53 2.18
CA THR A 102 -15.67 -2.35 1.04
C THR A 102 -14.96 -2.65 -0.27
N MET A 103 -13.78 -2.07 -0.51
CA MET A 103 -13.01 -2.30 -1.74
C MET A 103 -12.54 -3.75 -1.87
N SER A 104 -12.22 -4.42 -0.76
CA SER A 104 -11.87 -5.85 -0.78
C SER A 104 -13.03 -6.73 -1.21
N MET A 105 -14.24 -6.48 -0.70
CA MET A 105 -15.43 -7.26 -1.07
C MET A 105 -15.88 -6.96 -2.50
N VAL A 106 -15.92 -5.68 -2.89
CA VAL A 106 -16.28 -5.26 -4.25
C VAL A 106 -15.27 -5.82 -5.26
N GLY A 107 -13.98 -5.68 -4.99
CA GLY A 107 -12.92 -6.21 -5.85
C GLY A 107 -12.97 -7.73 -5.99
N TYR A 108 -13.27 -8.44 -4.90
CA TYR A 108 -13.46 -9.90 -4.95
C TYR A 108 -14.65 -10.30 -5.84
N ILE A 109 -15.80 -9.64 -5.68
CA ILE A 109 -17.03 -9.94 -6.44
C ILE A 109 -16.85 -9.59 -7.93
N LEU A 110 -16.25 -8.44 -8.24
CA LEU A 110 -16.05 -7.99 -9.62
C LEU A 110 -14.84 -8.65 -10.31
N GLY A 111 -13.97 -9.35 -9.57
CA GLY A 111 -12.75 -9.93 -10.11
C GLY A 111 -11.63 -8.93 -10.38
N LEU A 112 -11.60 -7.80 -9.67
CA LEU A 112 -10.53 -6.80 -9.77
C LEU A 112 -9.28 -7.30 -9.03
N GLY A 113 -8.30 -7.79 -9.81
CA GLY A 113 -7.05 -8.37 -9.30
C GLY A 113 -5.90 -7.37 -9.13
N ASP A 114 -6.00 -6.17 -9.69
CA ASP A 114 -4.93 -5.17 -9.62
C ASP A 114 -4.98 -4.44 -8.28
N ARG A 115 -4.13 -4.90 -7.34
CA ARG A 115 -3.94 -4.28 -6.01
C ARG A 115 -2.57 -3.63 -5.87
N TYR A 116 -1.79 -3.55 -6.95
CA TYR A 116 -0.41 -3.05 -6.91
C TYR A 116 -0.36 -1.59 -6.46
N ASP A 117 -1.36 -0.82 -6.88
CA ASP A 117 -1.62 0.52 -6.39
C ASP A 117 -2.94 0.48 -5.63
N LEU A 118 -2.89 0.10 -4.36
CA LEU A 118 -3.95 0.51 -3.45
C LEU A 118 -3.94 2.04 -3.44
N GLU A 119 -4.75 2.63 -4.33
CA GLU A 119 -5.20 4.02 -4.29
C GLU A 119 -6.01 4.18 -3.01
N LEU A 120 -5.28 4.26 -1.92
CA LEU A 120 -5.83 4.39 -0.60
C LEU A 120 -6.00 5.87 -0.37
N TYR A 121 -7.14 6.38 -0.87
CA TYR A 121 -7.59 7.74 -0.66
C TYR A 121 -7.76 7.97 0.87
N LEU A 122 -6.71 8.49 1.50
CA LEU A 122 -6.68 8.95 2.90
C LEU A 122 -6.95 10.44 2.99
#